data_AF-A0A6M4YG42-F1
#
_entry.id   AF-A0A6M4YG42-F1
#
_cell.length_a   1.000
_cell.length_b   1.000
_cell.length_c   1.000
_cell.angle_alpha   90.00
_cell.angle_beta   90.00
_cell.angle_gamma   90.00
#
_symmetry.space_group_name_H-M   'P 1'
#
loop_
_entity.id
_entity.type
_entity.pdbx_description
1 polymer ?
#
loop_
_entity_poly.entity_id
_entity_poly.type
_entity_poly.pdbx_seq_one_letter_code
_entity_poly.pdbx_strand_id
1 'polypeptide(L)'
;MLGTKHDGPKPIRKVDRGDGLNAFWHPSGKVSFVFRYRFDGKNLEVTLGKFTDNSAGIDVDEARRKTEQCKGWLAAGHNPALMLRLAKEERLKPVTVKDAMCYWLDNYAAQNRKNAHKIRPLFQKWLFPKIGDLPLVDCETRHWLTAFDECSKHAPVSSGMLFQISKQALKYCRVRRYAVSEALNDLTIADVGKRGGKRDRVLSMTEVHSLMDWIKNPSSNSYYRALALLLLTFGSRTREVRESHITEWDLSAGTWTVPIEHSKAKRKIVRAIPEQIKPVIAELIANAKRDKTHYLLGQLKKLNTVSTYGHKLSKRLGHTPHWTFHDLRRSLATHLTAAGIAPHVIEIISGHSLKGVMSHYIHDHRLSEQKVALELWQSIIWNSPTNTNIIPFNHAGGRL
;
A
#
# COMPACT_ATOMS: atom_id res chain seq x y z
N MET A 1 -11.88 61.63 6.64
CA MET A 1 -12.42 61.30 7.99
C MET A 1 -11.86 59.95 8.48
N LEU A 2 -10.55 59.71 8.41
CA LEU A 2 -9.94 58.56 9.08
C LEU A 2 -9.42 59.04 10.44
N GLY A 3 -9.72 58.31 11.51
CA GLY A 3 -9.23 58.61 12.86
C GLY A 3 -9.93 59.75 13.61
N THR A 4 -10.87 60.45 12.97
CA THR A 4 -11.72 61.44 13.65
C THR A 4 -12.72 60.68 14.53
N LYS A 5 -12.62 60.85 15.85
CA LYS A 5 -13.62 60.36 16.80
C LYS A 5 -14.85 61.26 16.75
N HIS A 6 -15.98 60.74 17.20
CA HIS A 6 -17.17 61.56 17.44
C HIS A 6 -17.67 61.32 18.86
N ASP A 7 -18.21 62.36 19.50
CA ASP A 7 -18.54 62.37 20.94
C ASP A 7 -19.82 61.60 21.30
N GLY A 8 -20.39 60.90 20.32
CA GLY A 8 -21.64 60.15 20.48
C GLY A 8 -21.39 58.74 21.02
N PRO A 9 -22.24 58.20 21.91
CA PRO A 9 -22.06 56.87 22.51
C PRO A 9 -22.38 55.71 21.55
N LYS A 10 -22.99 55.99 20.39
CA LYS A 10 -23.44 54.98 19.41
C LYS A 10 -22.86 55.26 18.01
N PRO A 11 -22.58 54.22 17.20
CA PRO A 11 -22.11 54.42 15.83
C PRO A 11 -23.08 55.23 14.97
N ILE A 12 -22.53 56.17 14.19
CA ILE A 12 -23.27 56.95 13.21
C ILE A 12 -23.45 56.11 11.94
N ARG A 13 -24.70 55.86 11.56
CA ARG A 13 -25.07 55.13 10.35
C ARG A 13 -25.19 56.08 9.15
N LYS A 14 -24.48 55.79 8.07
CA LYS A 14 -24.67 56.40 6.75
C LYS A 14 -25.15 55.34 5.75
N VAL A 15 -26.22 55.64 5.04
CA VAL A 15 -26.79 54.74 4.02
C VAL A 15 -26.17 55.09 2.67
N ASP A 16 -25.71 54.10 1.91
CA ASP A 16 -25.30 54.29 0.51
C ASP A 16 -26.48 53.90 -0.39
N ARG A 17 -26.96 54.84 -1.21
CA ARG A 17 -27.92 54.65 -2.33
C ARG A 17 -29.24 53.90 -2.04
N GLY A 18 -29.54 53.55 -0.79
CA GLY A 18 -30.75 52.83 -0.39
C GLY A 18 -30.75 51.34 -0.72
N ASP A 19 -29.60 50.76 -1.10
CA ASP A 19 -29.50 49.43 -1.70
C ASP A 19 -29.12 48.31 -0.71
N GLY A 20 -29.18 48.63 0.58
CA GLY A 20 -28.79 47.74 1.68
C GLY A 20 -27.36 47.95 2.18
N LEU A 21 -26.49 48.69 1.47
CA LEU A 21 -25.16 49.03 1.97
C LEU A 21 -25.21 50.18 2.99
N ASN A 22 -24.55 49.97 4.13
CA ASN A 22 -24.46 50.93 5.21
C ASN A 22 -23.01 51.06 5.66
N ALA A 23 -22.55 52.28 5.88
CA ALA A 23 -21.31 52.57 6.59
C ALA A 23 -21.65 52.95 8.03
N PHE A 24 -21.02 52.27 8.99
CA PHE A 24 -21.08 52.61 10.41
C PHE A 24 -19.77 53.25 10.83
N TRP A 25 -19.83 54.54 11.19
CA TRP A 25 -18.72 55.25 11.79
C TRP A 25 -18.84 55.12 13.31
N HIS A 26 -17.86 54.44 13.91
CA HIS A 26 -17.85 54.11 15.33
C HIS A 26 -17.21 55.25 16.15
N PRO A 27 -17.54 55.38 17.44
CA PRO A 27 -16.94 56.40 18.32
C PRO A 27 -15.40 56.32 18.39
N SER A 28 -14.86 55.11 18.17
CA SER A 28 -13.41 54.86 18.07
C SER A 28 -12.75 55.44 16.81
N GLY A 29 -13.50 56.05 15.89
CA GLY A 29 -13.01 56.54 14.60
C GLY A 29 -12.93 55.46 13.51
N LYS A 30 -13.24 54.19 13.83
CA LYS A 30 -13.28 53.07 12.87
C LYS A 30 -14.54 53.15 12.01
N VAL A 31 -14.44 52.80 10.74
CA VAL A 31 -15.60 52.67 9.85
C VAL A 31 -15.75 51.22 9.41
N SER A 32 -16.97 50.69 9.47
CA SER A 32 -17.31 49.35 8.97
C SER A 32 -18.41 49.41 7.94
N PHE A 33 -18.25 48.66 6.86
CA PHE A 33 -19.28 48.47 5.85
C PHE A 33 -20.13 47.26 6.19
N VAL A 34 -21.43 47.44 6.22
CA VAL A 34 -22.43 46.45 6.63
C VAL A 34 -23.52 46.39 5.57
N PHE A 35 -23.78 45.19 5.06
CA PHE A 35 -24.91 44.93 4.20
C PHE A 35 -26.10 44.47 5.03
N ARG A 36 -27.21 45.21 4.93
CA ARG A 36 -28.49 44.89 5.56
C ARG A 36 -29.44 44.31 4.52
N TYR A 37 -30.07 43.19 4.84
CA TYR A 37 -30.90 42.44 3.92
C TYR A 37 -32.02 41.70 4.63
N ARG A 38 -33.01 41.23 3.87
CA ARG A 38 -34.08 40.36 4.36
C ARG A 38 -33.87 38.94 3.83
N PHE A 39 -33.95 37.94 4.71
CA PHE A 39 -33.88 36.53 4.35
C PHE A 39 -34.82 35.74 5.26
N ASP A 40 -35.64 34.87 4.69
CA ASP A 40 -36.61 34.04 5.42
C ASP A 40 -37.48 34.86 6.39
N GLY A 41 -38.06 35.95 5.87
CA GLY A 41 -38.93 36.86 6.63
C GLY A 41 -38.21 37.78 7.64
N LYS A 42 -36.95 37.53 7.99
CA LYS A 42 -36.18 38.26 9.02
C LYS A 42 -35.25 39.32 8.42
N ASN A 43 -35.11 40.43 9.12
CA ASN A 43 -34.11 41.46 8.82
C ASN A 43 -32.76 41.06 9.42
N LEU A 44 -31.74 40.92 8.59
CA LEU A 44 -30.40 40.48 8.96
C LEU A 44 -29.35 41.48 8.49
N GLU A 45 -28.15 41.39 9.05
CA GLU A 45 -27.02 42.20 8.64
C GLU A 45 -25.72 41.39 8.62
N VAL A 46 -24.80 41.75 7.72
CA VAL A 46 -23.47 41.16 7.63
C VAL A 46 -22.41 42.22 7.37
N THR A 47 -21.31 42.17 8.12
CA THR A 47 -20.16 43.06 7.93
C THR A 47 -19.33 42.61 6.73
N LEU A 48 -19.21 43.48 5.72
CA LEU A 48 -18.45 43.23 4.49
C LEU A 48 -16.94 43.48 4.65
N GLY A 49 -16.58 44.39 5.56
CA GLY A 49 -15.21 44.74 5.88
C GLY A 49 -15.12 46.05 6.66
N LYS A 50 -13.89 46.42 7.03
CA LYS A 50 -13.57 47.68 7.72
C LYS A 50 -12.80 48.58 6.77
N PHE A 51 -13.06 49.88 6.85
CA PHE A 51 -12.27 50.87 6.14
C PHE A 51 -10.95 51.07 6.90
N THR A 52 -9.82 50.81 6.22
CA THR A 52 -8.48 51.15 6.68
C THR A 52 -7.68 51.70 5.50
N ASP A 53 -6.61 52.42 5.80
CA ASP A 53 -5.68 53.04 4.85
C ASP A 53 -4.60 52.07 4.32
N ASN A 54 -4.56 50.84 4.86
CA ASN A 54 -3.63 49.79 4.45
C ASN A 54 -4.32 48.68 3.65
N SER A 55 -3.52 47.77 3.09
CA SER A 55 -3.96 46.64 2.27
C SER A 55 -4.88 45.62 2.98
N ALA A 56 -5.14 45.78 4.28
CA ALA A 56 -6.03 44.92 5.05
C ALA A 56 -7.49 45.43 5.12
N GLY A 57 -7.74 46.66 4.66
CA GLY A 57 -9.05 47.29 4.63
C GLY A 57 -9.78 47.09 3.32
N ILE A 58 -11.02 47.58 3.28
CA ILE A 58 -11.76 47.75 2.03
C ILE A 58 -12.19 49.20 1.89
N ASP A 59 -12.17 49.74 0.68
CA ASP A 59 -12.75 51.04 0.35
C ASP A 59 -14.26 50.92 0.06
N VAL A 60 -14.86 52.04 -0.34
CA VAL A 60 -16.30 52.11 -0.65
C VAL A 60 -16.63 51.27 -1.90
N ASP A 61 -15.74 51.23 -2.89
CA ASP A 61 -16.02 50.54 -4.15
C ASP A 61 -15.95 49.02 -3.99
N GLU A 62 -15.00 48.50 -3.20
CA GLU A 62 -14.96 47.10 -2.81
C GLU A 62 -16.17 46.72 -1.92
N ALA A 63 -16.63 47.63 -1.05
CA ALA A 63 -17.85 47.42 -0.28
C ALA A 63 -19.10 47.32 -1.19
N ARG A 64 -19.18 48.12 -2.25
CA ARG A 64 -20.24 48.03 -3.27
C ARG A 64 -20.16 46.73 -4.05
N ARG A 65 -18.97 46.32 -4.50
CA ARG A 65 -18.78 45.05 -5.21
C ARG A 65 -19.21 43.84 -4.37
N LYS A 66 -18.85 43.83 -3.09
CA LYS A 66 -19.30 42.80 -2.13
C LYS A 66 -20.81 42.85 -1.88
N THR A 67 -21.41 44.04 -1.91
CA THR A 67 -22.87 44.21 -1.82
C THR A 67 -23.57 43.56 -3.01
N GLU A 68 -23.10 43.81 -4.23
CA GLU A 68 -23.63 43.16 -5.44
C GLU A 68 -23.48 41.64 -5.40
N GLN A 69 -22.33 41.14 -4.92
CA GLN A 69 -22.15 39.71 -4.68
C GLN A 69 -23.19 39.14 -3.71
N CYS A 70 -23.46 39.84 -2.60
CA CYS A 70 -24.46 39.43 -1.62
C CYS A 70 -25.88 39.46 -2.19
N LYS A 71 -26.22 40.45 -3.02
CA LYS A 71 -27.49 40.52 -3.74
C LYS A 71 -27.65 39.34 -4.71
N GLY A 72 -26.59 38.97 -5.43
CA GLY A 72 -26.57 37.78 -6.29
C GLY A 72 -26.89 36.49 -5.51
N TRP A 73 -26.30 36.32 -4.32
CA TRP A 73 -26.64 35.18 -3.46
C TRP A 73 -28.08 35.20 -2.96
N LEU A 74 -28.61 36.37 -2.59
CA LEU A 74 -30.02 36.49 -2.19
C LEU A 74 -30.98 36.14 -3.32
N ALA A 75 -30.71 36.59 -4.54
CA ALA A 75 -31.49 36.26 -5.73
C ALA A 75 -31.49 34.75 -6.01
N ALA A 76 -30.39 34.06 -5.68
CA ALA A 76 -30.25 32.61 -5.75
C ALA A 76 -30.82 31.86 -4.52
N GLY A 77 -31.42 32.57 -3.55
CA GLY A 77 -32.01 31.96 -2.34
C GLY A 77 -30.99 31.56 -1.26
N HIS A 78 -29.76 32.09 -1.29
CA HIS A 78 -28.72 31.81 -0.31
C HIS A 78 -28.56 32.94 0.72
N ASN A 79 -28.24 32.58 1.97
CA ASN A 79 -27.97 33.55 3.04
C ASN A 79 -26.54 34.15 2.88
N PRO A 80 -26.39 35.47 2.65
CA PRO A 80 -25.08 36.12 2.45
C PRO A 80 -24.09 35.97 3.62
N ALA A 81 -24.57 35.94 4.86
CA ALA A 81 -23.68 35.76 6.02
C ALA A 81 -23.05 34.36 6.04
N LEU A 82 -23.82 33.34 5.68
CA LEU A 82 -23.30 31.97 5.55
C LEU A 82 -22.30 31.88 4.39
N MET A 83 -22.63 32.46 3.23
CA MET A 83 -21.76 32.43 2.05
C MET A 83 -20.42 33.15 2.29
N LEU A 84 -20.44 34.32 2.94
CA LEU A 84 -19.22 35.04 3.32
C LEU A 84 -18.37 34.26 4.33
N ARG A 85 -19.01 33.55 5.27
CA ARG A 85 -18.31 32.68 6.22
C ARG A 85 -17.62 31.52 5.51
N LEU A 86 -18.34 30.80 4.64
CA LEU A 86 -17.80 29.69 3.86
C LEU A 86 -16.63 30.15 2.97
N ALA A 87 -16.78 31.26 2.25
CA ALA A 87 -15.72 31.84 1.43
C ALA A 87 -14.49 32.28 2.24
N LYS A 88 -14.68 32.73 3.49
CA LYS A 88 -13.59 33.10 4.40
C LYS A 88 -12.88 31.86 4.95
N GLU A 89 -13.61 30.81 5.30
CA GLU A 89 -13.05 29.53 5.76
C GLU A 89 -12.19 28.87 4.68
N GLU A 90 -12.66 28.86 3.42
CA GLU A 90 -11.89 28.38 2.26
C GLU A 90 -10.58 29.17 2.06
N ARG A 91 -10.61 30.50 2.23
CA ARG A 91 -9.44 31.37 2.03
C ARG A 91 -8.40 31.29 3.15
N LEU A 92 -8.81 31.05 4.39
CA LEU A 92 -7.90 31.11 5.55
C LEU A 92 -7.04 29.84 5.73
N LYS A 93 -7.47 28.70 5.19
CA LYS A 93 -6.72 27.44 5.24
C LYS A 93 -6.94 26.65 3.95
N PRO A 94 -6.27 27.01 2.84
CA PRO A 94 -6.36 26.20 1.64
C PRO A 94 -5.85 24.79 1.96
N VAL A 95 -6.57 23.78 1.48
CA VAL A 95 -6.17 22.38 1.66
C VAL A 95 -4.81 22.17 1.00
N THR A 96 -3.81 21.78 1.78
CA THR A 96 -2.47 21.51 1.26
C THR A 96 -2.40 20.14 0.58
N VAL A 97 -1.33 19.89 -0.19
CA VAL A 97 -1.04 18.54 -0.72
C VAL A 97 -0.99 17.52 0.42
N LYS A 98 -0.33 17.86 1.54
CA LYS A 98 -0.22 16.99 2.71
C LYS A 98 -1.58 16.68 3.30
N ASP A 99 -2.45 17.66 3.45
CA ASP A 99 -3.81 17.47 3.96
C ASP A 99 -4.62 16.54 3.07
N ALA A 100 -4.56 16.73 1.75
CA ALA A 100 -5.24 15.85 0.79
C ALA A 100 -4.73 14.41 0.84
N MET A 101 -3.41 14.21 0.90
CA MET A 101 -2.83 12.87 1.00
C MET A 101 -3.18 12.20 2.34
N CYS A 102 -3.17 12.95 3.45
CA CYS A 102 -3.56 12.41 4.77
C CYS A 102 -5.04 12.09 4.82
N TYR A 103 -5.90 12.96 4.30
CA TYR A 103 -7.33 12.72 4.19
C TYR A 103 -7.62 11.39 3.47
N TRP A 104 -6.96 11.15 2.34
CA TRP A 104 -7.09 9.86 1.64
C TRP A 104 -6.50 8.68 2.44
N LEU A 105 -5.36 8.86 3.10
CA LEU A 105 -4.75 7.80 3.91
C LEU A 105 -5.70 7.33 5.01
N ASP A 106 -6.28 8.28 5.74
CA ASP A 106 -7.04 8.04 6.95
C ASP A 106 -8.48 7.60 6.64
N ASN A 107 -9.08 8.12 5.57
CA ASN A 107 -10.49 7.86 5.22
C ASN A 107 -10.70 6.79 4.13
N TYR A 108 -9.63 6.35 3.45
CA TYR A 108 -9.73 5.31 2.43
C TYR A 108 -8.64 4.26 2.55
N ALA A 109 -7.37 4.67 2.52
CA ALA A 109 -6.28 3.72 2.40
C ALA A 109 -6.24 2.75 3.58
N ALA A 110 -6.42 3.25 4.81
CA ALA A 110 -6.40 2.46 6.04
C ALA A 110 -7.31 1.23 5.99
N GLN A 111 -8.51 1.36 5.42
CA GLN A 111 -9.49 0.28 5.34
C GLN A 111 -9.39 -0.53 4.04
N ASN A 112 -9.03 0.12 2.93
CA ASN A 112 -9.15 -0.48 1.59
C ASN A 112 -7.83 -1.01 1.02
N ARG A 113 -6.69 -0.75 1.67
CA ARG A 113 -5.37 -1.17 1.16
C ARG A 113 -4.60 -2.02 2.16
N LYS A 114 -4.23 -3.23 1.75
CA LYS A 114 -3.41 -4.18 2.55
C LYS A 114 -2.09 -3.60 3.09
N ASN A 115 -1.50 -2.63 2.40
CA ASN A 115 -0.21 -2.04 2.75
C ASN A 115 -0.31 -0.54 3.08
N ALA A 116 -1.46 -0.06 3.57
CA ALA A 116 -1.67 1.36 3.88
C ALA A 116 -0.58 1.94 4.80
N HIS A 117 -0.17 1.19 5.81
CA HIS A 117 0.89 1.56 6.76
C HIS A 117 2.25 1.87 6.10
N LYS A 118 2.52 1.38 4.89
CA LYS A 118 3.76 1.66 4.16
C LYS A 118 3.70 2.94 3.33
N ILE A 119 2.51 3.48 3.09
CA ILE A 119 2.31 4.59 2.16
C ILE A 119 2.65 5.93 2.83
N ARG A 120 2.25 6.12 4.10
CA ARG A 120 2.55 7.36 4.84
C ARG A 120 4.07 7.63 4.94
N PRO A 121 4.93 6.64 5.31
CA PRO A 121 6.38 6.83 5.27
C PRO A 121 6.93 7.16 3.89
N LEU A 122 6.32 6.64 2.81
CA LEU A 122 6.73 6.94 1.45
C LEU A 122 6.45 8.42 1.10
N PHE A 123 5.27 8.93 1.46
CA PHE A 123 4.96 10.35 1.30
C PHE A 123 5.84 11.25 2.16
N GLN A 124 6.09 10.88 3.42
CA GLN A 124 6.99 11.63 4.31
C GLN A 124 8.41 11.69 3.77
N LYS A 125 8.87 10.64 3.09
CA LYS A 125 10.21 10.60 2.52
C LYS A 125 10.33 11.41 1.23
N TRP A 126 9.36 11.26 0.31
CA TRP A 126 9.55 11.71 -1.08
C TRP A 126 8.63 12.87 -1.50
N LEU A 127 7.46 13.02 -0.89
CA LEU A 127 6.43 13.95 -1.36
C LEU A 127 6.30 15.19 -0.46
N PHE A 128 6.06 14.97 0.83
CA PHE A 128 5.80 16.05 1.79
C PHE A 128 6.96 17.05 1.93
N PRO A 129 8.24 16.63 1.96
CA PRO A 129 9.35 17.58 2.06
C PRO A 129 9.49 18.52 0.86
N LYS A 130 8.85 18.21 -0.28
CA LYS A 130 8.99 18.97 -1.53
C LYS A 130 7.76 19.84 -1.81
N ILE A 131 6.57 19.27 -1.65
CA ILE A 131 5.31 19.94 -2.04
C ILE A 131 4.23 19.85 -0.96
N GLY A 132 4.53 19.28 0.21
CA GLY A 132 3.53 18.96 1.23
C GLY A 132 2.73 20.17 1.70
N ASP A 133 3.41 21.29 1.92
CA ASP A 133 2.81 22.50 2.48
C ASP A 133 2.24 23.44 1.39
N LEU A 134 2.40 23.10 0.11
CA LEU A 134 1.81 23.86 -0.98
C LEU A 134 0.28 23.71 -0.97
N PRO A 135 -0.49 24.80 -1.14
CA PRO A 135 -1.92 24.73 -1.44
C PRO A 135 -2.16 23.81 -2.64
N LEU A 136 -3.07 22.83 -2.51
CA LEU A 136 -3.31 21.87 -3.58
C LEU A 136 -3.83 22.53 -4.85
N VAL A 137 -4.60 23.62 -4.71
CA VAL A 137 -5.16 24.41 -5.82
C VAL A 137 -4.07 25.07 -6.66
N ASP A 138 -2.94 25.45 -6.05
CA ASP A 138 -1.80 26.08 -6.71
C ASP A 138 -0.71 25.06 -7.09
N CYS A 139 -0.87 23.79 -6.72
CA CYS A 139 0.11 22.75 -6.94
C CYS A 139 -0.04 22.11 -8.32
N GLU A 140 0.54 22.78 -9.32
CA GLU A 140 0.63 22.33 -10.72
C GLU A 140 1.48 21.07 -10.94
N THR A 141 1.31 20.43 -12.10
CA THR A 141 2.05 19.23 -12.56
C THR A 141 3.57 19.32 -12.36
N ARG A 142 4.18 20.48 -12.66
CA ARG A 142 5.64 20.69 -12.49
C ARG A 142 6.14 20.51 -11.06
N HIS A 143 5.33 20.88 -10.06
CA HIS A 143 5.67 20.69 -8.65
C HIS A 143 5.66 19.20 -8.29
N TRP A 144 4.66 18.47 -8.78
CA TRP A 144 4.59 17.02 -8.62
C TRP A 144 5.76 16.29 -9.27
N LEU A 145 6.13 16.68 -10.50
CA LEU A 145 7.29 16.12 -11.20
C LEU A 145 8.58 16.34 -10.43
N THR A 146 8.75 17.47 -9.74
CA THR A 146 9.92 17.70 -8.88
C THR A 146 10.08 16.63 -7.78
N ALA A 147 8.98 16.23 -7.14
CA ALA A 147 8.99 15.13 -6.17
C ALA A 147 9.14 13.75 -6.84
N PHE A 148 8.45 13.60 -7.98
CA PHE A 148 8.61 12.59 -9.03
C PHE A 148 10.06 12.15 -9.27
N ASP A 149 10.77 13.06 -9.90
CA ASP A 149 12.09 12.87 -10.46
C ASP A 149 13.12 12.63 -9.37
N GLU A 150 12.98 13.29 -8.23
CA GLU A 150 13.86 13.06 -7.09
C GLU A 150 13.73 11.64 -6.54
N CYS A 151 12.50 11.12 -6.41
CA CYS A 151 12.29 9.72 -6.07
C CYS A 151 12.86 8.79 -7.15
N SER A 152 12.68 9.16 -8.43
CA SER A 152 13.07 8.36 -9.58
C SER A 152 14.59 8.15 -9.70
N LYS A 153 15.40 9.17 -9.38
CA LYS A 153 16.87 9.08 -9.36
C LYS A 153 17.40 7.95 -8.48
N HIS A 154 16.73 7.69 -7.36
CA HIS A 154 17.15 6.66 -6.39
C HIS A 154 16.35 5.36 -6.49
N ALA A 155 15.07 5.45 -6.86
CA ALA A 155 14.14 4.35 -6.80
C ALA A 155 13.03 4.50 -7.87
N PRO A 156 13.33 4.27 -9.15
CA PRO A 156 12.40 4.55 -10.27
C PRO A 156 11.09 3.76 -10.20
N VAL A 157 11.13 2.53 -9.66
CA VAL A 157 9.93 1.71 -9.43
C VAL A 157 9.08 2.29 -8.29
N SER A 158 9.72 2.79 -7.23
CA SER A 158 9.03 3.43 -6.11
C SER A 158 8.40 4.75 -6.55
N SER A 159 9.05 5.50 -7.45
CA SER A 159 8.49 6.72 -8.04
C SER A 159 7.19 6.45 -8.81
N GLY A 160 7.20 5.44 -9.70
CA GLY A 160 6.00 5.02 -10.42
C GLY A 160 4.86 4.59 -9.50
N MET A 161 5.18 3.89 -8.39
CA MET A 161 4.21 3.55 -7.36
C MET A 161 3.68 4.77 -6.60
N LEU A 162 4.56 5.70 -6.22
CA LEU A 162 4.23 6.94 -5.54
C LEU A 162 3.25 7.78 -6.35
N PHE A 163 3.54 7.97 -7.65
CA PHE A 163 2.65 8.63 -8.60
C PHE A 163 1.25 8.01 -8.65
N GLN A 164 1.15 6.69 -8.82
CA GLN A 164 -0.14 6.00 -8.90
C GLN A 164 -0.97 6.15 -7.62
N ILE A 165 -0.31 6.13 -6.46
CA ILE A 165 -0.95 6.33 -5.16
C ILE A 165 -1.43 7.78 -5.04
N SER A 166 -0.59 8.77 -5.38
CA SER A 166 -0.98 10.18 -5.37
C SER A 166 -2.18 10.44 -6.29
N LYS A 167 -2.18 9.88 -7.51
CA LYS A 167 -3.30 9.99 -8.46
C LYS A 167 -4.60 9.40 -7.89
N GLN A 168 -4.54 8.27 -7.19
CA GLN A 168 -5.70 7.71 -6.50
C GLN A 168 -6.18 8.62 -5.36
N ALA A 169 -5.26 9.20 -4.59
CA ALA A 169 -5.59 10.11 -3.49
C ALA A 169 -6.28 11.39 -4.00
N LEU A 170 -5.76 12.00 -5.07
CA LEU A 170 -6.38 13.17 -5.69
C LEU A 170 -7.77 12.86 -6.25
N LYS A 171 -7.95 11.70 -6.92
CA LYS A 171 -9.27 11.26 -7.38
C LYS A 171 -10.25 11.12 -6.21
N TYR A 172 -9.83 10.52 -5.10
CA TYR A 172 -10.68 10.35 -3.92
C TYR A 172 -11.10 11.69 -3.30
N CYS A 173 -10.17 12.64 -3.18
CA CYS A 173 -10.45 13.99 -2.70
C CYS A 173 -11.46 14.71 -3.60
N ARG A 174 -11.25 14.64 -4.93
CA ARG A 174 -12.11 15.29 -5.93
C ARG A 174 -13.54 14.78 -5.89
N VAL A 175 -13.73 13.45 -5.84
CA VAL A 175 -15.08 12.83 -5.76
C VAL A 175 -15.83 13.28 -4.51
N ARG A 176 -15.13 13.57 -3.41
CA ARG A 176 -15.72 14.01 -2.13
C ARG A 176 -15.79 15.52 -1.97
N ARG A 177 -15.35 16.28 -2.99
CA ARG A 177 -15.24 17.74 -2.92
C ARG A 177 -14.41 18.22 -1.72
N TYR A 178 -13.48 17.39 -1.23
CA TYR A 178 -12.55 17.79 -0.17
C TYR A 178 -11.51 18.78 -0.71
N ALA A 179 -10.95 18.45 -1.88
CA ALA A 179 -10.11 19.34 -2.67
C ALA A 179 -10.08 18.85 -4.12
N VAL A 180 -9.87 19.77 -5.06
CA VAL A 180 -9.88 19.47 -6.51
C VAL A 180 -8.49 19.69 -7.07
N SER A 181 -7.96 18.66 -7.73
CA SER A 181 -6.74 18.76 -8.54
C SER A 181 -6.77 17.72 -9.65
N GLU A 182 -6.29 18.12 -10.83
CA GLU A 182 -6.18 17.31 -12.03
C GLU A 182 -4.75 17.20 -12.55
N ALA A 183 -3.78 17.75 -11.80
CA ALA A 183 -2.36 17.85 -12.16
C ALA A 183 -1.68 16.52 -12.54
N LEU A 184 -2.28 15.38 -12.19
CA LEU A 184 -1.72 14.04 -12.45
C LEU A 184 -2.50 13.27 -13.53
N ASN A 185 -3.54 13.85 -14.13
CA ASN A 185 -4.45 13.13 -15.03
C ASN A 185 -3.77 12.68 -16.33
N ASP A 186 -2.95 13.54 -16.94
CA ASP A 186 -2.31 13.29 -18.24
C ASP A 186 -1.01 12.47 -18.13
N LEU A 187 -0.45 12.38 -16.92
CA LEU A 187 0.76 11.61 -16.69
C LEU A 187 0.50 10.10 -16.69
N THR A 188 1.52 9.36 -17.13
CA THR A 188 1.64 7.91 -17.05
C THR A 188 2.81 7.52 -16.13
N ILE A 189 2.98 6.21 -15.89
CA ILE A 189 4.11 5.72 -15.10
C ILE A 189 5.46 6.00 -15.79
N ALA A 190 5.48 6.01 -17.13
CA ALA A 190 6.70 6.20 -17.90
C ALA A 190 7.27 7.62 -17.77
N ASP A 191 6.39 8.61 -17.53
CA ASP A 191 6.77 10.02 -17.40
C ASP A 191 7.45 10.33 -16.06
N VAL A 192 7.32 9.45 -15.07
CA VAL A 192 7.72 9.71 -13.67
C VAL A 192 8.64 8.64 -13.09
N GLY A 193 8.78 7.49 -13.75
CA GLY A 193 9.52 6.36 -13.21
C GLY A 193 9.41 5.10 -14.06
N LYS A 194 9.41 3.93 -13.41
CA LYS A 194 9.37 2.63 -14.10
C LYS A 194 8.31 1.73 -13.49
N ARG A 195 7.73 0.85 -14.31
CA ARG A 195 6.98 -0.30 -13.79
C ARG A 195 7.97 -1.29 -13.18
N GLY A 196 7.56 -1.96 -12.09
CA GLY A 196 8.34 -3.08 -11.56
C GLY A 196 8.44 -4.18 -12.61
N GLY A 197 9.67 -4.63 -12.90
CA GLY A 197 9.91 -5.73 -13.83
C GLY A 197 9.23 -7.02 -13.37
N LYS A 198 8.65 -7.77 -14.31
CA LYS A 198 8.25 -9.16 -14.04
C LYS A 198 9.52 -10.00 -13.98
N ARG A 199 9.71 -10.75 -12.89
CA ARG A 199 10.76 -11.78 -12.83
C ARG A 199 10.23 -13.07 -13.44
N ASP A 200 11.04 -13.67 -14.29
CA ASP A 200 10.80 -14.93 -15.03
C ASP A 200 11.81 -16.03 -14.67
N ARG A 201 12.67 -15.78 -13.68
CA ARG A 201 13.73 -16.70 -13.26
C ARG A 201 13.19 -18.08 -12.86
N VAL A 202 13.75 -19.12 -13.49
CA VAL A 202 13.58 -20.55 -13.22
C VAL A 202 14.97 -21.15 -13.04
N LEU A 203 15.22 -21.87 -11.94
CA LEU A 203 16.47 -22.57 -11.70
C LEU A 203 16.64 -23.72 -12.70
N SER A 204 17.84 -23.86 -13.27
CA SER A 204 18.18 -25.05 -14.06
C SER A 204 18.33 -26.28 -13.16
N MET A 205 18.31 -27.49 -13.72
CA MET A 205 18.50 -28.69 -12.90
C MET A 205 19.88 -28.74 -12.24
N THR A 206 20.94 -28.23 -12.89
CA THR A 206 22.26 -28.07 -12.28
C THR A 206 22.22 -27.17 -11.04
N GLU A 207 21.46 -26.08 -11.10
CA GLU A 207 21.28 -25.18 -9.96
C GLU A 207 20.40 -25.78 -8.87
N VAL A 208 19.40 -26.58 -9.24
CA VAL A 208 18.60 -27.34 -8.28
C VAL A 208 19.47 -28.34 -7.53
N HIS A 209 20.35 -29.08 -8.22
CA HIS A 209 21.28 -30.01 -7.59
C HIS A 209 22.29 -29.31 -6.67
N SER A 210 22.90 -28.21 -7.12
CA SER A 210 23.77 -27.38 -6.28
C SER A 210 23.05 -26.87 -5.01
N LEU A 211 21.78 -26.47 -5.13
CA LEU A 211 20.96 -26.12 -3.97
C LEU A 211 20.69 -27.32 -3.06
N MET A 212 20.44 -28.50 -3.62
CA MET A 212 20.24 -29.74 -2.85
C MET A 212 21.51 -30.16 -2.11
N ASP A 213 22.69 -30.00 -2.69
CA ASP A 213 23.97 -30.24 -2.01
C ASP A 213 24.15 -29.28 -0.82
N TRP A 214 23.81 -28.01 -1.01
CA TRP A 214 23.78 -27.04 0.07
C TRP A 214 22.76 -27.38 1.17
N ILE A 215 21.58 -27.89 0.80
CA ILE A 215 20.54 -28.37 1.75
C ILE A 215 21.05 -29.57 2.54
N LYS A 216 21.80 -30.49 1.92
CA LYS A 216 22.33 -31.69 2.57
C LYS A 216 23.51 -31.39 3.50
N ASN A 217 24.26 -30.30 3.27
CA ASN A 217 25.43 -29.95 4.07
C ASN A 217 25.09 -29.59 5.55
N PRO A 218 25.52 -30.38 6.55
CA PRO A 218 25.20 -30.17 7.96
C PRO A 218 25.73 -28.85 8.53
N SER A 219 26.82 -28.31 7.98
CA SER A 219 27.43 -27.05 8.42
C SER A 219 26.63 -25.82 8.02
N SER A 220 25.65 -25.95 7.12
CA SER A 220 24.76 -24.87 6.74
C SER A 220 23.63 -24.69 7.77
N ASN A 221 23.12 -23.45 7.87
CA ASN A 221 22.09 -23.11 8.86
C ASN A 221 20.82 -23.97 8.71
N SER A 222 20.49 -24.76 9.74
CA SER A 222 19.41 -25.75 9.74
C SER A 222 18.05 -25.16 9.35
N TYR A 223 17.69 -24.00 9.90
CA TYR A 223 16.44 -23.31 9.59
C TYR A 223 16.29 -23.04 8.08
N TYR A 224 17.34 -22.51 7.43
CA TYR A 224 17.26 -22.15 6.02
C TYR A 224 17.36 -23.36 5.10
N ARG A 225 18.04 -24.43 5.51
CA ARG A 225 18.06 -25.70 4.79
C ARG A 225 16.66 -26.32 4.75
N ALA A 226 16.01 -26.44 5.91
CA ALA A 226 14.64 -26.94 6.01
C ALA A 226 13.65 -26.06 5.22
N LEU A 227 13.76 -24.73 5.35
CA LEU A 227 12.92 -23.81 4.58
C LEU A 227 13.11 -23.97 3.07
N ALA A 228 14.36 -24.01 2.59
CA ALA A 228 14.65 -24.16 1.16
C ALA A 228 14.11 -25.49 0.62
N LEU A 229 14.30 -26.59 1.36
CA LEU A 229 13.81 -27.92 0.99
C LEU A 229 12.28 -27.96 0.89
N LEU A 230 11.57 -27.41 1.87
CA LEU A 230 10.10 -27.39 1.85
C LEU A 230 9.55 -26.47 0.73
N LEU A 231 10.21 -25.34 0.47
CA LEU A 231 9.82 -24.46 -0.65
C LEU A 231 10.08 -25.09 -2.01
N LEU A 232 11.22 -25.77 -2.16
CA LEU A 232 11.55 -26.52 -3.36
C LEU A 232 10.59 -27.68 -3.56
N THR A 233 10.23 -28.40 -2.50
CA THR A 233 9.34 -29.57 -2.55
C THR A 233 7.91 -29.19 -2.88
N PHE A 234 7.34 -28.19 -2.22
CA PHE A 234 5.90 -27.89 -2.31
C PHE A 234 5.56 -26.70 -3.22
N GLY A 235 6.55 -25.95 -3.70
CA GLY A 235 6.30 -24.73 -4.48
C GLY A 235 5.45 -23.70 -3.72
N SER A 236 5.49 -23.75 -2.39
CA SER A 236 4.68 -22.92 -1.52
C SER A 236 5.26 -21.51 -1.42
N ARG A 237 4.48 -20.57 -0.87
CA ARG A 237 5.04 -19.25 -0.56
C ARG A 237 5.91 -19.36 0.69
N THR A 238 6.95 -18.53 0.76
CA THR A 238 7.80 -18.42 1.96
C THR A 238 6.98 -18.24 3.23
N ARG A 239 5.95 -17.38 3.19
CA ARG A 239 5.04 -17.15 4.31
C ARG A 239 4.37 -18.44 4.81
N GLU A 240 3.90 -19.29 3.90
CA GLU A 240 3.14 -20.50 4.20
C GLU A 240 3.99 -21.48 5.03
N VAL A 241 5.24 -21.72 4.65
CA VAL A 241 6.15 -22.61 5.40
C VAL A 241 6.63 -21.96 6.70
N ARG A 242 6.94 -20.67 6.63
CA ARG A 242 7.62 -19.95 7.70
C ARG A 242 6.73 -19.67 8.90
N GLU A 243 5.43 -19.52 8.67
CA GLU A 243 4.40 -19.37 9.71
C GLU A 243 3.74 -20.72 10.04
N SER A 244 4.14 -21.82 9.40
CA SER A 244 3.48 -23.13 9.57
C SER A 244 3.69 -23.72 10.96
N HIS A 245 2.59 -24.19 11.56
CA HIS A 245 2.60 -24.91 12.83
C HIS A 245 2.75 -26.42 12.63
N ILE A 246 3.30 -27.13 13.62
CA ILE A 246 3.44 -28.60 13.57
C ILE A 246 2.11 -29.34 13.40
N THR A 247 0.99 -28.76 13.87
CA THR A 247 -0.36 -29.32 13.75
C THR A 247 -0.94 -29.23 12.34
N GLU A 248 -0.32 -28.48 11.44
CA GLU A 248 -0.72 -28.38 10.04
C GLU A 248 -0.28 -29.61 9.21
N TRP A 249 0.60 -30.45 9.76
CA TRP A 249 1.25 -31.55 9.06
C TRP A 249 0.77 -32.90 9.59
N ASP A 250 -0.20 -33.48 8.90
CA ASP A 250 -0.70 -34.82 9.21
C ASP A 250 0.08 -35.86 8.38
N LEU A 251 1.09 -36.46 9.00
CA LEU A 251 1.91 -37.49 8.36
C LEU A 251 1.16 -38.81 8.16
N SER A 252 0.11 -39.06 8.96
CA SER A 252 -0.70 -40.28 8.85
C SER A 252 -1.63 -40.20 7.65
N ALA A 253 -2.32 -39.07 7.48
CA ALA A 253 -3.12 -38.79 6.28
C ALA A 253 -2.24 -38.42 5.07
N GLY A 254 -0.96 -38.10 5.29
CA GLY A 254 -0.04 -37.65 4.25
C GLY A 254 -0.43 -36.28 3.68
N THR A 255 -0.90 -35.36 4.52
CA THR A 255 -1.36 -34.04 4.08
C THR A 255 -0.76 -32.89 4.88
N TRP A 256 -0.43 -31.81 4.18
CA TRP A 256 -0.10 -30.52 4.76
C TRP A 256 -1.24 -29.53 4.49
N THR A 257 -1.82 -29.00 5.55
CA THR A 257 -2.93 -28.04 5.48
C THR A 257 -2.47 -26.64 5.87
N VAL A 258 -2.35 -25.75 4.88
CA VAL A 258 -2.12 -24.32 5.14
C VAL A 258 -3.45 -23.65 5.50
N PRO A 259 -3.55 -23.04 6.68
CA PRO A 259 -4.77 -22.39 7.13
C PRO A 259 -4.98 -21.03 6.43
N ILE A 260 -6.18 -20.48 6.54
CA ILE A 260 -6.60 -19.25 5.82
C ILE A 260 -5.70 -18.07 6.19
N GLU A 261 -5.28 -18.02 7.46
CA GLU A 261 -4.47 -16.97 8.09
C GLU A 261 -3.07 -16.88 7.45
N HIS A 262 -2.53 -18.03 7.04
CA HIS A 262 -1.22 -18.16 6.41
C HIS A 262 -1.29 -18.04 4.87
N SER A 263 -2.50 -18.15 4.31
CA SER A 263 -2.75 -18.10 2.86
C SER A 263 -2.95 -16.67 2.34
N LYS A 264 -2.13 -16.26 1.36
CA LYS A 264 -2.29 -14.96 0.68
C LYS A 264 -3.65 -14.82 -0.01
N ALA A 265 -4.19 -15.92 -0.51
CA ALA A 265 -5.46 -15.99 -1.22
C ALA A 265 -6.67 -16.04 -0.28
N LYS A 266 -6.47 -16.00 1.05
CA LYS A 266 -7.53 -16.14 2.06
C LYS A 266 -8.37 -17.41 1.87
N ARG A 267 -7.73 -18.52 1.54
CA ARG A 267 -8.36 -19.84 1.39
C ARG A 267 -7.48 -20.92 2.01
N LYS A 268 -8.11 -21.97 2.53
CA LYS A 268 -7.43 -23.20 2.95
C LYS A 268 -6.76 -23.84 1.73
N ILE A 269 -5.50 -24.26 1.88
CA ILE A 269 -4.75 -24.99 0.85
C ILE A 269 -4.32 -26.32 1.47
N VAL A 270 -4.63 -27.43 0.79
CA VAL A 270 -4.22 -28.77 1.24
C VAL A 270 -3.29 -29.35 0.18
N ARG A 271 -2.13 -29.86 0.61
CA ARG A 271 -1.12 -30.48 -0.23
C ARG A 271 -0.86 -31.90 0.20
N ALA A 272 -0.68 -32.81 -0.75
CA ALA A 272 -0.17 -34.14 -0.46
C ALA A 272 1.30 -34.06 -0.01
N ILE A 273 1.70 -34.88 0.96
CA ILE A 273 3.09 -35.01 1.43
C ILE A 273 3.72 -36.22 0.71
N PRO A 274 4.74 -36.02 -0.14
CA PRO A 274 5.47 -37.12 -0.76
C PRO A 274 6.13 -38.04 0.27
N GLU A 275 6.18 -39.34 0.00
CA GLU A 275 6.80 -40.31 0.92
C GLU A 275 8.26 -39.96 1.24
N GLN A 276 9.03 -39.55 0.23
CA GLN A 276 10.46 -39.20 0.35
C GLN A 276 10.74 -38.13 1.42
N ILE A 277 9.84 -37.18 1.63
CA ILE A 277 10.06 -36.05 2.56
C ILE A 277 9.45 -36.29 3.95
N LYS A 278 8.61 -37.31 4.13
CA LYS A 278 7.97 -37.60 5.43
C LYS A 278 8.96 -37.76 6.58
N PRO A 279 10.10 -38.48 6.45
CA PRO A 279 11.06 -38.61 7.55
C PRO A 279 11.63 -37.26 8.01
N VAL A 280 11.93 -36.37 7.06
CA VAL A 280 12.45 -35.03 7.35
C VAL A 280 11.40 -34.20 8.08
N ILE A 281 10.13 -34.27 7.67
CA ILE A 281 9.05 -33.54 8.36
C ILE A 281 8.83 -34.12 9.77
N ALA A 282 8.89 -35.44 9.94
CA ALA A 282 8.77 -36.08 11.25
C ALA A 282 9.87 -35.60 12.20
N GLU A 283 11.12 -35.50 11.71
CA GLU A 283 12.24 -34.97 12.48
C GLU A 283 12.04 -33.50 12.85
N LEU A 284 11.58 -32.66 11.93
CA LEU A 284 11.26 -31.26 12.20
C LEU A 284 10.17 -31.12 13.30
N ILE A 285 9.13 -31.95 13.24
CA ILE A 285 8.07 -32.00 14.27
C ILE A 285 8.65 -32.43 15.61
N ALA A 286 9.51 -33.45 15.64
CA ALA A 286 10.15 -33.93 16.86
C ALA A 286 11.06 -32.87 17.49
N ASN A 287 11.86 -32.18 16.67
CA ASN A 287 12.71 -31.07 17.09
C ASN A 287 11.87 -29.91 17.65
N ALA A 288 10.79 -29.51 16.98
CA ALA A 288 9.90 -28.46 17.46
C ALA A 288 9.23 -28.82 18.80
N LYS A 289 8.79 -30.08 18.98
CA LYS A 289 8.25 -30.56 20.25
C LYS A 289 9.29 -30.53 21.37
N ARG A 290 10.52 -30.99 21.09
CA ARG A 290 11.65 -30.95 22.06
C ARG A 290 11.95 -29.52 22.49
N ASP A 291 11.95 -28.59 21.53
CA ASP A 291 12.27 -27.19 21.77
C ASP A 291 11.04 -26.37 22.25
N LYS A 292 9.90 -27.03 22.52
CA LYS A 292 8.65 -26.45 23.04
C LYS A 292 8.10 -25.29 22.20
N THR A 293 8.19 -25.43 20.88
CA THR A 293 7.73 -24.44 19.90
C THR A 293 6.64 -25.02 19.01
N HIS A 294 5.67 -24.21 18.63
CA HIS A 294 4.60 -24.63 17.73
C HIS A 294 5.01 -24.54 16.25
N TYR A 295 6.06 -23.80 15.91
CA TYR A 295 6.51 -23.63 14.53
C TYR A 295 7.24 -24.87 14.02
N LEU A 296 6.90 -25.34 12.82
CA LEU A 296 7.60 -26.47 12.19
C LEU A 296 9.11 -26.23 12.04
N LEU A 297 9.50 -25.00 11.70
CA LEU A 297 10.91 -24.61 11.55
C LEU A 297 11.60 -24.25 12.88
N GLY A 298 10.96 -24.53 14.02
CA GLY A 298 11.44 -24.20 15.36
C GLY A 298 11.25 -22.73 15.78
N GLN A 299 11.27 -21.79 14.84
CA GLN A 299 11.14 -20.35 15.14
C GLN A 299 10.52 -19.57 13.98
N LEU A 300 9.90 -18.42 14.29
CA LEU A 300 9.46 -17.47 13.26
C LEU A 300 10.53 -16.39 13.00
N LYS A 301 11.12 -16.38 11.79
CA LYS A 301 12.00 -15.27 11.36
C LYS A 301 11.25 -14.21 10.57
N LYS A 302 11.70 -12.94 10.62
CA LYS A 302 11.11 -11.81 9.86
C LYS A 302 11.27 -11.97 8.34
N LEU A 303 10.34 -11.38 7.56
CA LEU A 303 10.21 -11.69 6.11
C LEU A 303 11.35 -11.10 5.31
N ASN A 304 11.75 -9.88 5.67
CA ASN A 304 12.93 -9.22 5.13
C ASN A 304 14.19 -10.05 5.39
N THR A 305 14.39 -10.57 6.60
CA THR A 305 15.55 -11.43 6.94
C THR A 305 15.61 -12.66 6.05
N VAL A 306 14.49 -13.37 5.88
CA VAL A 306 14.40 -14.56 5.03
C VAL A 306 14.62 -14.22 3.55
N SER A 307 14.03 -13.12 3.07
CA SER A 307 14.16 -12.68 1.67
C SER A 307 15.61 -12.30 1.34
N THR A 308 16.26 -11.55 2.23
CA THR A 308 17.68 -11.19 2.11
C THR A 308 18.57 -12.42 2.15
N TYR A 309 18.28 -13.40 3.02
CA TYR A 309 19.05 -14.64 3.07
C TYR A 309 18.97 -15.42 1.75
N GLY A 310 17.76 -15.59 1.19
CA GLY A 310 17.58 -16.28 -0.09
C GLY A 310 18.35 -15.62 -1.23
N HIS A 311 18.33 -14.28 -1.30
CA HIS A 311 19.13 -13.56 -2.29
C HIS A 311 20.64 -13.76 -2.11
N LYS A 312 21.14 -13.69 -0.86
CA LYS A 312 22.55 -13.96 -0.54
C LYS A 312 22.94 -15.41 -0.80
N LEU A 313 22.03 -16.36 -0.60
CA LEU A 313 22.26 -17.78 -0.88
C LEU A 313 22.52 -18.00 -2.38
N SER A 314 21.68 -17.45 -3.26
CA SER A 314 21.90 -17.52 -4.70
C SER A 314 23.28 -17.01 -5.11
N LYS A 315 23.75 -15.91 -4.52
CA LYS A 315 25.10 -15.39 -4.76
C LYS A 315 26.20 -16.30 -4.23
N ARG A 316 26.04 -16.85 -3.01
CA ARG A 316 27.01 -17.80 -2.42
C ARG A 316 27.16 -19.08 -3.24
N LEU A 317 26.09 -19.52 -3.87
CA LEU A 317 26.12 -20.69 -4.77
C LEU A 317 26.67 -20.36 -6.17
N GLY A 318 27.01 -19.10 -6.45
CA GLY A 318 27.52 -18.68 -7.75
C GLY A 318 26.46 -18.66 -8.88
N HIS A 319 25.17 -18.76 -8.56
CA HIS A 319 24.11 -18.85 -9.56
C HIS A 319 23.83 -17.49 -10.21
N THR A 320 23.93 -17.44 -11.54
CA THR A 320 23.67 -16.27 -12.37
C THR A 320 22.71 -16.62 -13.52
N PRO A 321 21.65 -15.83 -13.76
CA PRO A 321 21.20 -14.67 -12.99
C PRO A 321 20.71 -15.07 -11.58
N HIS A 322 20.82 -14.16 -10.62
CA HIS A 322 20.48 -14.44 -9.22
C HIS A 322 18.98 -14.72 -9.03
N TRP A 323 18.67 -15.57 -8.06
CA TRP A 323 17.32 -15.98 -7.70
C TRP A 323 17.00 -15.68 -6.23
N THR A 324 15.72 -15.79 -5.89
CA THR A 324 15.16 -15.66 -4.54
C THR A 324 14.34 -16.90 -4.21
N PHE A 325 13.99 -17.10 -2.93
CA PHE A 325 13.14 -18.23 -2.55
C PHE A 325 11.79 -18.28 -3.28
N HIS A 326 11.29 -17.15 -3.80
CA HIS A 326 10.06 -17.15 -4.62
C HIS A 326 10.25 -17.86 -5.96
N ASP A 327 11.47 -17.86 -6.50
CA ASP A 327 11.78 -18.48 -7.80
C ASP A 327 11.85 -20.01 -7.70
N LEU A 328 12.00 -20.59 -6.50
CA LEU A 328 11.88 -22.04 -6.28
C LEU A 328 10.49 -22.56 -6.65
N ARG A 329 9.45 -21.81 -6.30
CA ARG A 329 8.07 -22.11 -6.69
C ARG A 329 7.88 -22.07 -8.20
N ARG A 330 8.44 -21.05 -8.88
CA ARG A 330 8.38 -20.97 -10.34
C ARG A 330 9.13 -22.14 -10.97
N SER A 331 10.26 -22.52 -10.40
CA SER A 331 11.07 -23.63 -10.87
C SER A 331 10.32 -24.95 -10.78
N LEU A 332 9.69 -25.25 -9.63
CA LEU A 332 8.80 -26.41 -9.52
C LEU A 332 7.70 -26.40 -10.58
N ALA A 333 7.02 -25.26 -10.75
CA ALA A 333 5.92 -25.15 -11.71
C ALA A 333 6.40 -25.40 -13.15
N THR A 334 7.53 -24.82 -13.54
CA THR A 334 8.10 -24.99 -14.89
C THR A 334 8.57 -26.42 -15.12
N HIS A 335 9.29 -27.03 -14.18
CA HIS A 335 9.79 -28.40 -14.33
C HIS A 335 8.66 -29.43 -14.34
N LEU A 336 7.64 -29.27 -13.48
CA LEU A 336 6.46 -30.14 -13.52
C LEU A 336 5.64 -30.00 -14.80
N THR A 337 5.55 -28.78 -15.35
CA THR A 337 4.91 -28.56 -16.65
C THR A 337 5.67 -29.30 -17.75
N ALA A 338 7.01 -29.20 -17.75
CA ALA A 338 7.86 -29.91 -18.70
C ALA A 338 7.76 -31.43 -18.55
N ALA A 339 7.52 -31.93 -17.32
CA ALA A 339 7.30 -33.35 -17.03
C ALA A 339 5.86 -33.83 -17.34
N GLY A 340 5.01 -33.01 -17.96
CA GLY A 340 3.67 -33.39 -18.41
C GLY A 340 2.59 -33.33 -17.33
N ILE A 341 2.86 -32.75 -16.15
CA ILE A 341 1.82 -32.55 -15.14
C ILE A 341 0.85 -31.46 -15.59
N ALA A 342 -0.45 -31.75 -15.45
CA ALA A 342 -1.49 -30.84 -15.91
C ALA A 342 -1.41 -29.48 -15.17
N PRO A 343 -1.56 -28.34 -15.89
CA PRO A 343 -1.39 -27.00 -15.32
C PRO A 343 -2.31 -26.72 -14.10
N HIS A 344 -3.54 -27.24 -14.08
CA HIS A 344 -4.45 -27.03 -12.95
C HIS A 344 -3.95 -27.70 -11.67
N VAL A 345 -3.27 -28.85 -11.76
CA VAL A 345 -2.65 -29.52 -10.60
C VAL A 345 -1.51 -28.66 -10.05
N ILE A 346 -0.67 -28.11 -10.93
CA ILE A 346 0.45 -27.24 -10.56
C ILE A 346 -0.06 -25.95 -9.89
N GLU A 347 -1.14 -25.38 -10.40
CA GLU A 347 -1.80 -24.20 -9.80
C GLU A 347 -2.38 -24.52 -8.42
N ILE A 348 -2.97 -25.72 -8.23
CA ILE A 348 -3.47 -26.20 -6.93
C ILE A 348 -2.32 -26.43 -5.93
N ILE A 349 -1.24 -27.12 -6.33
CA ILE A 349 -0.03 -27.31 -5.51
C ILE A 349 0.54 -25.96 -5.11
N SER A 350 0.63 -25.03 -6.06
CA SER A 350 1.03 -23.66 -5.79
C SER A 350 0.05 -22.97 -4.81
N GLY A 351 -1.20 -23.37 -4.72
CA GLY A 351 -2.20 -22.64 -3.93
C GLY A 351 -2.58 -21.32 -4.59
N HIS A 352 -2.62 -21.33 -5.92
CA HIS A 352 -3.31 -20.32 -6.72
C HIS A 352 -4.81 -20.59 -6.73
N SER A 353 -5.59 -19.54 -6.97
CA SER A 353 -7.00 -19.71 -7.32
C SER A 353 -7.06 -20.07 -8.80
N LEU A 354 -7.73 -21.16 -9.14
CA LEU A 354 -8.04 -21.48 -10.53
C LEU A 354 -8.83 -20.31 -11.13
N LYS A 355 -8.56 -19.99 -12.40
CA LYS A 355 -9.20 -18.88 -13.11
C LYS A 355 -10.10 -19.40 -14.21
N GLY A 356 -11.11 -18.60 -14.55
CA GLY A 356 -12.01 -18.88 -15.66
C GLY A 356 -12.84 -20.14 -15.42
N VAL A 357 -13.12 -20.86 -16.50
CA VAL A 357 -14.02 -22.01 -16.51
C VAL A 357 -13.62 -23.08 -15.49
N MET A 358 -12.32 -23.31 -15.28
CA MET A 358 -11.82 -24.33 -14.34
C MET A 358 -12.29 -24.14 -12.90
N SER A 359 -12.48 -22.89 -12.43
CA SER A 359 -12.94 -22.64 -11.06
C SER A 359 -14.37 -23.08 -10.80
N HIS A 360 -15.16 -23.31 -11.85
CA HIS A 360 -16.54 -23.79 -11.76
C HIS A 360 -16.64 -25.33 -11.70
N TYR A 361 -15.59 -26.06 -12.07
CA TYR A 361 -15.62 -27.53 -12.18
C TYR A 361 -14.75 -28.24 -11.15
N ILE A 362 -13.65 -27.62 -10.71
CA ILE A 362 -12.70 -28.25 -9.78
C ILE A 362 -12.92 -27.66 -8.38
N HIS A 363 -13.68 -28.39 -7.55
CA HIS A 363 -13.94 -28.04 -6.15
C HIS A 363 -13.15 -28.86 -5.13
N ASP A 364 -12.54 -29.96 -5.59
CA ASP A 364 -11.69 -30.85 -4.80
C ASP A 364 -10.21 -30.37 -4.81
N HIS A 365 -9.45 -30.76 -3.79
CA HIS A 365 -8.01 -30.53 -3.66
C HIS A 365 -7.14 -31.40 -4.59
N ARG A 366 -7.69 -32.40 -5.30
CA ARG A 366 -6.96 -33.25 -6.26
C ARG A 366 -5.75 -33.96 -5.62
N LEU A 367 -5.90 -34.44 -4.39
CA LEU A 367 -4.78 -34.92 -3.57
C LEU A 367 -4.01 -36.08 -4.22
N SER A 368 -4.70 -36.99 -4.92
CA SER A 368 -4.06 -38.09 -5.66
C SER A 368 -3.11 -37.57 -6.74
N GLU A 369 -3.55 -36.62 -7.56
CA GLU A 369 -2.74 -36.02 -8.61
C GLU A 369 -1.63 -35.12 -8.04
N GLN A 370 -1.90 -34.40 -6.95
CA GLN A 370 -0.85 -33.69 -6.23
C GLN A 370 0.24 -34.65 -5.76
N LYS A 371 -0.16 -35.81 -5.20
CA LYS A 371 0.79 -36.83 -4.71
C LYS A 371 1.67 -37.33 -5.85
N VAL A 372 1.08 -37.75 -6.98
CA VAL A 372 1.81 -38.20 -8.17
C VAL A 372 2.80 -37.12 -8.67
N ALA A 373 2.33 -35.88 -8.80
CA ALA A 373 3.17 -34.78 -9.28
C ALA A 373 4.33 -34.49 -8.32
N LEU A 374 4.06 -34.42 -7.01
CA LEU A 374 5.09 -34.11 -6.02
C LEU A 374 6.07 -35.28 -5.82
N GLU A 375 5.64 -36.53 -5.95
CA GLU A 375 6.52 -37.71 -5.93
C GLU A 375 7.44 -37.74 -7.14
N LEU A 376 6.92 -37.48 -8.34
CA LEU A 376 7.75 -37.30 -9.54
C LEU A 376 8.77 -36.20 -9.33
N TRP A 377 8.35 -35.06 -8.79
CA TRP A 377 9.26 -33.96 -8.48
C TRP A 377 10.35 -34.36 -7.47
N GLN A 378 9.98 -35.09 -6.40
CA GLN A 378 10.97 -35.62 -5.47
C GLN A 378 11.96 -36.55 -6.18
N SER A 379 11.50 -37.46 -7.05
CA SER A 379 12.44 -38.31 -7.78
C SER A 379 13.41 -37.52 -8.65
N ILE A 380 12.97 -36.41 -9.25
CA ILE A 380 13.81 -35.56 -10.09
C ILE A 380 14.88 -34.84 -9.26
N ILE A 381 14.51 -34.25 -8.11
CA ILE A 381 15.46 -33.43 -7.33
C ILE A 381 16.36 -34.24 -6.41
N TRP A 382 15.97 -35.46 -6.04
CA TRP A 382 16.78 -36.33 -5.18
C TRP A 382 17.69 -37.25 -5.97
N ASN A 383 17.29 -37.66 -7.18
CA ASN A 383 18.15 -38.47 -8.05
C ASN A 383 19.11 -37.56 -8.81
N SER A 384 20.24 -37.24 -8.17
CA SER A 384 21.41 -36.77 -8.90
C SER A 384 21.97 -37.94 -9.73
N PRO A 385 22.48 -37.71 -10.96
CA PRO A 385 23.28 -38.70 -11.68
C PRO A 385 24.51 -39.22 -10.89
N THR A 386 24.83 -38.60 -9.75
CA THR A 386 26.07 -38.81 -9.02
C THR A 386 25.98 -39.43 -7.63
N ASN A 387 24.82 -39.81 -7.05
CA ASN A 387 24.86 -40.63 -5.82
C ASN A 387 23.52 -41.26 -5.40
N THR A 388 23.48 -42.59 -5.46
CA THR A 388 22.69 -43.50 -4.64
C THR A 388 23.17 -43.39 -3.20
N ASN A 389 22.35 -42.89 -2.27
CA ASN A 389 22.26 -43.26 -0.84
C ASN A 389 21.57 -42.15 -0.04
N ILE A 390 20.48 -42.50 0.63
CA ILE A 390 19.75 -41.66 1.58
C ILE A 390 20.62 -41.55 2.84
N ILE A 391 21.08 -40.34 3.21
CA ILE A 391 21.86 -40.08 4.43
C ILE A 391 20.94 -39.41 5.48
N PRO A 392 20.88 -39.91 6.73
CA PRO A 392 20.11 -39.28 7.81
C PRO A 392 20.74 -37.95 8.26
N PHE A 393 19.89 -36.98 8.60
CA PHE A 393 20.28 -35.72 9.22
C PHE A 393 20.62 -35.96 10.70
N ASN A 394 21.88 -36.31 11.00
CA ASN A 394 22.34 -36.36 12.39
C ASN A 394 22.83 -34.98 12.85
N HIS A 395 22.27 -34.49 13.96
CA HIS A 395 22.74 -33.30 14.66
C HIS A 395 23.85 -33.68 15.64
N ALA A 396 25.02 -33.05 15.51
CA ALA A 396 26.05 -33.07 16.54
C ALA A 396 25.52 -32.29 17.77
N GLY A 397 25.26 -33.02 18.86
CA GLY A 397 25.04 -32.45 20.18
C GLY A 397 26.39 -32.08 20.79
N GLY A 398 26.74 -30.80 20.76
CA GLY A 398 27.83 -30.26 21.57
C GLY A 398 27.32 -30.00 22.98
N ARG A 399 27.77 -30.81 23.95
CA ARG A 399 27.85 -30.42 25.36
C ARG A 399 29.23 -29.81 25.62
N LEU A 400 29.21 -28.83 26.54
CA LEU A 400 30.28 -27.97 27.09
C LEU A 400 30.56 -26.71 26.28
#